data_AF-A0A2E2D6W3-F1
#
_entry.id   AF-A0A2E2D6W3-F1
#
_cell.length_a   1.000
_cell.length_b   1.000
_cell.length_c   1.000
_cell.angle_alpha   90.00
_cell.angle_beta   90.00
_cell.angle_gamma   90.00
#
_symmetry.space_group_name_H-M   'P 1'
#
loop_
_entity.id
_entity.type
_entity.pdbx_description
1 polymer ?
#
loop_
_entity_poly.entity_id
_entity_poly.type
_entity_poly.pdbx_seq_one_letter_code
_entity_poly.pdbx_strand_id
1 'polypeptide(L)'
;MYTLRKITTDNLESNTSLGNSYNVIHREVSYDEFKLHYEAHFNANHVADLDENATKFTKNCLAFISTEEGKLIPIYKNQYNYIMTESGKTFDKIR
;
A
#
# COMPACT_ATOMS: atom_id res chain seq x y z
N MET A 1 6.00 -14.09 -11.56
CA MET A 1 4.82 -13.38 -11.01
C MET A 1 5.03 -12.97 -9.55
N TYR A 2 4.47 -11.83 -9.12
CA TYR A 2 4.49 -11.30 -7.76
C TYR A 2 3.09 -11.28 -7.11
N THR A 3 3.07 -11.49 -5.80
CA THR A 3 1.85 -11.45 -4.98
C THR A 3 2.09 -10.57 -3.76
N LEU A 4 1.14 -9.67 -3.48
CA LEU A 4 1.09 -8.97 -2.20
C LEU A 4 0.36 -9.82 -1.17
N ARG A 5 1.05 -10.18 -0.10
CA ARG A 5 0.44 -10.77 1.10
C ARG A 5 0.29 -9.71 2.17
N LYS A 6 -0.93 -9.55 2.66
CA LYS A 6 -1.25 -8.70 3.83
C LYS A 6 -1.67 -9.58 4.99
N ILE A 7 -1.11 -9.32 6.17
CA ILE A 7 -1.49 -9.98 7.42
C ILE A 7 -1.88 -8.90 8.41
N THR A 8 -3.14 -8.86 8.82
CA THR A 8 -3.64 -7.89 9.80
C THR A 8 -3.20 -8.26 11.22
N THR A 9 -3.39 -7.35 12.18
CA THR A 9 -3.14 -7.62 13.60
C THR A 9 -3.95 -8.79 14.16
N ASP A 10 -5.09 -9.11 13.53
CA ASP A 10 -5.99 -10.19 13.93
C ASP A 10 -5.63 -11.52 13.23
N ASN A 11 -4.44 -11.59 12.62
CA ASN A 11 -3.93 -12.71 11.82
C ASN A 11 -4.81 -13.07 10.60
N LEU A 12 -5.61 -12.12 10.10
CA LEU A 12 -6.31 -12.31 8.83
C LEU A 12 -5.33 -12.12 7.68
N GLU A 13 -5.20 -13.16 6.86
CA GLU A 13 -4.36 -13.15 5.67
C GLU A 13 -5.17 -12.86 4.41
N SER A 14 -4.61 -12.04 3.53
CA SER A 14 -5.12 -11.85 2.18
C SER A 14 -3.96 -11.81 1.19
N ASN A 15 -4.18 -12.41 0.01
CA ASN A 15 -3.22 -12.43 -1.08
C ASN A 15 -3.83 -11.73 -2.30
N THR A 16 -3.09 -10.82 -2.92
CA THR A 16 -3.50 -10.11 -4.13
C THR A 16 -2.43 -10.28 -5.19
N SER A 17 -2.81 -10.77 -6.37
CA SER A 17 -1.89 -10.85 -7.51
C SER A 17 -1.49 -9.45 -7.95
N LEU A 18 -0.20 -9.23 -8.20
CA LEU A 18 0.34 -7.96 -8.69
C LEU A 18 0.72 -8.00 -10.18
N GLY A 19 0.86 -9.20 -10.75
CA GLY A 19 1.36 -9.42 -12.11
C GLY A 19 2.85 -9.76 -12.13
N ASN A 20 3.52 -9.52 -13.25
CA ASN A 20 4.96 -9.73 -13.43
C ASN A 20 5.79 -8.53 -12.98
N SER A 21 5.17 -7.36 -12.86
CA SER A 21 5.80 -6.14 -12.36
C SER A 21 4.85 -5.38 -11.44
N TYR A 22 5.42 -4.54 -10.58
CA TYR A 22 4.67 -3.63 -9.71
C TYR A 22 5.54 -2.40 -9.41
N ASN A 23 4.90 -1.30 -9.07
CA ASN A 23 5.58 -0.12 -8.54
C ASN A 23 5.15 0.15 -7.10
N VAL A 24 6.07 0.58 -6.25
CA VAL A 24 5.77 0.99 -4.87
C VAL A 24 6.03 2.49 -4.73
N ILE A 25 4.97 3.21 -4.39
CA ILE A 25 5.00 4.66 -4.22
C ILE A 25 5.00 4.93 -2.72
N HIS A 26 6.19 5.12 -2.16
CA HIS A 26 6.38 5.38 -0.74
C HIS A 26 6.11 6.84 -0.40
N ARG A 27 5.34 7.08 0.66
CA ARG A 27 5.06 8.43 1.18
C ARG A 27 6.34 9.23 1.51
N GLU A 28 7.37 8.56 2.02
CA GLU A 28 8.60 9.21 2.51
C GLU A 28 9.63 9.47 1.39
N VAL A 29 9.56 8.73 0.29
CA VAL A 29 10.54 8.82 -0.81
C VAL A 29 9.97 9.62 -1.98
N SER A 30 8.70 9.40 -2.33
CA SER A 30 8.04 9.99 -3.48
C SER A 30 6.75 10.70 -3.05
N TYR A 31 6.89 11.72 -2.18
CA TYR A 31 5.74 12.35 -1.53
C TYR A 31 4.75 13.00 -2.52
N ASP A 32 5.25 13.67 -3.56
CA ASP A 32 4.39 14.33 -4.56
C ASP A 32 3.53 13.32 -5.33
N GLU A 33 4.16 12.23 -5.79
CA GLU A 33 3.46 11.12 -6.44
C GLU A 33 2.47 10.44 -5.49
N PHE A 34 2.88 10.20 -4.25
CA PHE A 34 2.02 9.65 -3.21
C PHE A 34 0.78 10.51 -2.98
N LYS A 35 0.94 11.84 -2.92
CA LYS A 35 -0.19 12.77 -2.70
C LYS A 35 -1.22 12.68 -3.82
N LEU A 36 -0.77 12.60 -5.08
CA LEU A 36 -1.66 12.43 -6.23
C LEU A 36 -2.49 11.14 -6.12
N HIS A 37 -1.85 10.02 -5.79
CA HIS A 37 -2.54 8.75 -5.61
C HIS A 37 -3.45 8.73 -4.37
N TYR A 38 -3.03 9.41 -3.31
CA TYR A 38 -3.82 9.55 -2.10
C TYR A 38 -5.12 10.31 -2.36
N GLU A 39 -5.04 11.45 -3.05
CA GLU A 39 -6.20 12.25 -3.40
C GLU A 39 -7.15 11.48 -4.32
N ALA A 40 -6.62 10.77 -5.32
CA ALA A 40 -7.41 9.92 -6.20
C ALA A 40 -8.10 8.76 -5.45
N HIS A 41 -7.45 8.16 -4.45
CA HIS A 41 -7.97 7.01 -3.74
C HIS A 41 -8.96 7.36 -2.63
N PHE A 42 -8.65 8.40 -1.84
CA PHE A 42 -9.45 8.80 -0.68
C PHE A 42 -10.38 9.99 -0.95
N ASN A 43 -10.30 10.59 -2.15
CA ASN A 43 -11.04 11.81 -2.52
C ASN A 43 -10.81 12.95 -1.51
N ALA A 44 -9.58 13.05 -1.01
CA ALA A 44 -9.19 14.00 0.02
C ALA A 44 -7.70 14.38 -0.13
N ASN A 45 -7.38 15.63 0.17
CA ASN A 45 -5.99 16.06 0.25
C ASN A 45 -5.29 15.34 1.41
N HIS A 46 -4.07 14.84 1.17
CA HIS A 46 -3.25 14.33 2.25
C HIS A 46 -2.77 15.50 3.14
N VAL A 47 -3.47 15.74 4.25
CA VAL A 47 -3.05 16.67 5.30
C VAL A 47 -2.55 15.80 6.46
N ALA A 48 -1.24 15.72 6.64
CA ALA A 48 -0.63 14.87 7.67
C ALA A 48 -1.15 15.25 9.07
N ASP A 49 -1.39 14.23 9.93
CA ASP A 49 -1.67 14.17 11.39
C ASP A 49 -2.61 15.21 12.07
N LEU A 50 -2.93 16.32 11.41
CA LEU A 50 -3.69 17.48 11.88
C LEU A 50 -5.08 17.56 11.26
N ASP A 51 -5.44 16.61 10.38
CA ASP A 51 -6.77 16.55 9.81
C ASP A 51 -7.77 15.95 10.81
N GLU A 52 -8.72 16.78 11.24
CA GLU A 52 -9.82 16.41 12.13
C GLU A 52 -10.76 15.38 11.48
N ASN A 53 -10.83 15.34 10.14
CA ASN A 53 -11.66 14.40 9.39
C ASN A 53 -10.91 13.12 8.99
N ALA A 54 -9.62 13.00 9.31
CA ALA A 54 -8.84 11.84 8.91
C ALA A 54 -9.25 10.58 9.68
N THR A 55 -9.66 9.56 8.91
CA THR A 55 -9.97 8.21 9.35
C THR A 55 -8.72 7.41 9.74
N LYS A 56 -8.93 6.25 10.40
CA LYS A 56 -7.84 5.31 10.70
C LYS A 56 -7.04 4.91 9.44
N PHE A 57 -7.69 4.77 8.29
CA PHE A 57 -7.03 4.33 7.05
C PHE A 57 -6.19 5.44 6.41
N THR A 58 -6.75 6.64 6.36
CA THR A 58 -6.09 7.84 5.79
C THR A 58 -4.84 8.24 6.59
N LYS A 59 -4.87 8.14 7.92
CA LYS A 59 -3.69 8.40 8.78
C LYS A 59 -2.60 7.33 8.66
N ASN A 60 -3.00 6.07 8.48
CA ASN A 60 -2.07 4.93 8.48
C ASN A 60 -1.59 4.53 7.09
N CYS A 61 -1.99 5.21 6.01
CA CYS A 61 -1.50 4.92 4.68
C CYS A 61 -0.02 5.34 4.54
N LEU A 62 0.85 4.39 4.22
CA LEU A 62 2.31 4.60 4.11
C LEU A 62 2.84 4.53 2.68
N ALA A 63 2.16 3.78 1.82
CA ALA A 63 2.53 3.61 0.43
C ALA A 63 1.33 3.17 -0.39
N PHE A 64 1.47 3.28 -1.72
CA PHE A 64 0.60 2.62 -2.67
C PHE A 64 1.40 1.62 -3.49
N ILE A 65 0.77 0.51 -3.86
CA ILE A 65 1.27 -0.39 -4.89
C ILE A 65 0.43 -0.18 -6.14
N SER A 66 1.08 0.11 -7.25
CA SER A 66 0.46 0.07 -8.58
C SER A 66 0.78 -1.27 -9.23
N THR A 67 -0.24 -2.04 -9.58
CA THR A 67 -0.08 -3.32 -10.28
C THR A 67 0.23 -3.10 -11.76
N GLU A 68 0.67 -4.15 -12.45
CA GLU A 68 0.85 -4.14 -13.91
C GLU A 68 -0.45 -3.75 -14.67
N GLU A 69 -1.62 -4.07 -14.10
CA GLU A 69 -2.94 -3.71 -14.64
C GLU A 69 -3.39 -2.28 -14.26
N GLY A 70 -2.53 -1.51 -13.60
CA GLY A 70 -2.83 -0.13 -13.16
C GLY A 70 -3.73 -0.03 -11.93
N LYS A 71 -3.96 -1.14 -11.22
CA LYS A 71 -4.74 -1.11 -9.96
C LYS A 71 -3.88 -0.52 -8.85
N LEU A 72 -4.43 0.45 -8.13
CA LEU A 72 -3.80 1.03 -6.95
C LEU A 72 -4.27 0.35 -5.67
N ILE A 73 -3.32 -0.11 -4.87
CA ILE A 73 -3.57 -0.81 -3.60
C ILE A 73 -2.92 -0.01 -2.47
N PRO A 74 -3.69 0.53 -1.51
CA PRO A 74 -3.13 1.21 -0.35
C PRO A 74 -2.46 0.21 0.60
N ILE A 75 -1.35 0.64 1.17
CA ILE A 75 -0.55 -0.08 2.17
C ILE A 75 -0.63 0.67 3.50
N TYR A 76 -0.96 -0.05 4.57
CA TYR A 76 -1.23 0.53 5.89
C TYR A 76 -0.18 0.11 6.93
N LYS A 77 0.11 0.99 7.90
CA LYS A 77 1.16 0.79 8.93
C LYS A 77 0.83 -0.32 9.92
N ASN A 78 -0.45 -0.59 10.12
CA ASN A 78 -0.96 -1.53 11.12
C ASN A 78 -1.18 -2.94 10.57
N GLN A 79 -0.49 -3.32 9.49
CA GLN A 79 -0.52 -4.66 8.93
C GLN A 79 0.87 -5.04 8.43
N TYR A 80 1.17 -6.33 8.37
CA TYR A 80 2.38 -6.79 7.70
C TYR A 80 2.12 -6.90 6.20
N ASN A 81 3.00 -6.29 5.40
CA ASN A 81 2.90 -6.29 3.95
C ASN A 81 4.15 -6.95 3.37
N TYR A 82 3.96 -8.05 2.65
CA TYR A 82 5.03 -8.80 2.01
C TYR A 82 4.78 -8.91 0.53
N ILE A 83 5.82 -8.66 -0.27
CA ILE A 83 5.85 -9.06 -1.67
C ILE A 83 6.43 -10.45 -1.72
N MET A 84 5.70 -11.35 -2.36
CA MET A 84 6.06 -12.75 -2.50
C MET A 84 6.31 -13.07 -3.97
N THR A 85 7.29 -13.92 -4.25
CA THR A 85 7.47 -14.54 -5.57
C THR A 85 6.47 -15.67 -5.78
N GLU A 86 6.35 -16.14 -7.03
CA GLU A 86 5.54 -17.32 -7.39
C GLU A 86 5.93 -18.61 -6.63
N SER A 87 7.19 -18.73 -6.22
CA SER A 87 7.66 -19.84 -5.38
C SER A 87 7.25 -19.73 -3.91
N GLY A 88 6.52 -18.67 -3.53
CA GLY A 88 6.08 -18.41 -2.17
C GLY A 88 7.18 -17.86 -1.25
N LYS A 89 8.34 -17.48 -1.79
CA LYS A 89 9.41 -16.82 -1.03
C LYS A 89 9.11 -15.33 -0.88
N THR A 90 9.42 -14.76 0.28
CA THR A 90 9.38 -13.31 0.45
C THR A 90 10.46 -12.66 -0.42
N PHE A 91 10.02 -11.83 -1.34
CA PHE A 91 10.87 -10.98 -2.15
C PHE A 91 11.21 -9.69 -1.42
N ASP A 92 10.18 -9.04 -0.84
CA ASP A 92 10.34 -7.75 -0.17
C ASP A 92 9.31 -7.57 0.97
N LYS A 93 9.58 -6.63 1.87
CA LYS A 93 8.73 -6.30 3.01
C LYS A 93 8.56 -4.79 3.10
N ILE A 94 7.31 -4.35 2.94
CA ILE A 94 6.96 -2.93 2.94
C ILE A 94 6.54 -2.53 4.35
N ARG A 95 7.21 -1.53 4.93
CA ARG A 95 7.00 -1.00 6.28
C ARG A 95 6.92 0.52 6.27
#